data_AF-A0A1A8BPN7-F1
#
_entry.id   AF-A0A1A8BPN7-F1
#
_cell.length_a   1.000
_cell.length_b   1.000
_cell.length_c   1.000
_cell.angle_alpha   90.00
_cell.angle_beta   90.00
_cell.angle_gamma   90.00
#
_symmetry.space_group_name_H-M   'P 1'
#
loop_
_entity.id
_entity.type
_entity.pdbx_description
1 polymer ?
#
loop_
_entity_poly.entity_id
_entity_poly.type
_entity_poly.pdbx_seq_one_letter_code
_entity_poly.pdbx_strand_id
1 'polypeptide(L)'
;MAESAETGAESGRRLRSICRRMYDENEDLSDVEEIANIRGFSVEEKLVSDSYNADFVHTMDGKDFTYEYVQKEALRIPLIFKEKGELGIRMPDPEFTVGEIKGLVGSRRSVDVMDVSTQKGSEMSMAQFVRYYETPEEERDKLFNVISLEFSH
;
A
#
# COMPACT_ATOMS: atom_id res chain seq x y z
N MET A 1 -11.12 -33.83 47.15
CA MET A 1 -9.91 -33.93 46.30
C MET A 1 -10.31 -33.42 44.95
N ALA A 2 -9.77 -32.26 44.56
CA ALA A 2 -10.14 -31.57 43.33
C ALA A 2 -9.30 -32.14 42.18
N GLU A 3 -9.96 -32.68 41.15
CA GLU A 3 -9.31 -33.02 39.90
C GLU A 3 -9.13 -31.73 39.08
N SER A 4 -7.87 -31.42 38.79
CA SER A 4 -7.46 -30.31 37.95
C SER A 4 -7.69 -30.66 36.49
N ALA A 5 -8.57 -29.90 35.82
CA ALA A 5 -8.78 -30.01 34.39
C ALA A 5 -7.56 -29.47 33.64
N GLU A 6 -6.92 -30.31 32.82
CA GLU A 6 -5.89 -29.91 31.86
C GLU A 6 -6.52 -29.02 30.79
N THR A 7 -6.14 -27.75 30.76
CA THR A 7 -6.47 -26.85 29.66
C THR A 7 -5.53 -27.14 28.50
N GLY A 8 -6.04 -27.87 27.51
CA GLY A 8 -5.36 -28.11 26.24
C GLY A 8 -4.98 -26.78 25.56
N ALA A 9 -3.69 -26.65 25.23
CA ALA A 9 -3.11 -25.49 24.61
C ALA A 9 -3.87 -25.11 23.32
N GLU A 10 -4.35 -23.87 23.26
CA GLU A 10 -4.90 -23.28 22.04
C GLU A 10 -3.85 -23.35 20.93
N SER A 11 -4.15 -24.11 19.89
CA SER A 11 -3.42 -24.11 18.63
C SER A 11 -3.70 -22.77 17.91
N GLY A 12 -3.09 -21.71 18.44
CA GLY A 12 -3.13 -20.38 17.85
C GLY A 12 -2.49 -20.43 16.47
N ARG A 13 -3.17 -19.86 15.47
CA ARG A 13 -2.60 -19.66 14.13
C ARG A 13 -1.29 -18.91 14.27
N ARG A 14 -0.18 -19.62 14.08
CA ARG A 14 1.15 -19.04 14.14
C ARG A 14 1.31 -18.16 12.90
N LEU A 15 1.18 -16.85 13.10
CA LEU A 15 1.42 -15.84 12.06
C LEU A 15 2.79 -16.12 11.45
N ARG A 16 2.86 -16.25 10.12
CA ARG A 16 4.15 -16.25 9.45
C ARG A 16 4.79 -14.90 9.77
N SER A 17 5.97 -14.92 10.37
CA SER A 17 6.83 -13.75 10.40
C SER A 17 7.14 -13.41 8.95
N ILE A 18 6.43 -12.43 8.39
CA ILE A 18 6.88 -11.74 7.19
C ILE A 18 8.12 -11.01 7.67
N CYS A 19 9.29 -11.49 7.24
CA CYS A 19 10.53 -10.74 7.40
C CYS A 19 10.34 -9.46 6.58
N ARG A 20 10.03 -8.35 7.27
CA ARG A 20 9.83 -7.04 6.65
C ARG A 20 11.15 -6.65 6.02
N ARG A 21 11.17 -6.61 4.69
CA ARG A 21 12.31 -6.08 3.94
C ARG A 21 12.30 -4.58 4.16
N MET A 22 13.17 -4.10 5.03
CA MET A 22 13.39 -2.68 5.22
C MET A 22 14.05 -2.15 3.95
N TYR A 23 13.62 -0.99 3.45
CA TYR A 23 14.16 -0.40 2.22
C TYR A 23 15.62 0.10 2.34
N ASP A 24 16.31 -0.26 3.43
CA ASP A 24 17.62 0.27 3.84
C ASP A 24 18.66 -0.85 4.06
N GLU A 25 18.60 -1.94 3.29
CA GLU A 25 19.59 -3.03 3.38
C GLU A 25 20.88 -2.77 2.59
N ASN A 26 21.01 -1.61 1.93
CA ASN A 26 22.21 -1.23 1.17
C ASN A 26 22.77 0.11 1.67
N GLU A 27 23.08 0.22 2.97
CA GLU A 27 23.89 1.34 3.48
C GLU A 27 25.37 1.12 3.12
N ASP A 28 25.74 1.46 1.88
CA ASP A 28 27.12 1.88 1.61
C ASP A 28 27.27 3.29 2.20
N LEU A 29 27.66 3.36 3.48
CA LEU A 29 27.76 4.60 4.27
C LEU A 29 28.80 5.61 3.75
N SER A 30 29.47 5.32 2.63
CA SER A 30 30.54 6.15 2.07
C SER A 30 30.03 7.30 1.16
N ASP A 31 28.81 7.22 0.63
CA ASP A 31 28.28 8.20 -0.34
C ASP A 31 27.05 9.02 0.18
N VAL A 32 26.70 8.88 1.46
CA VAL A 32 25.38 9.31 1.99
C VAL A 32 25.35 10.79 2.46
N GLU A 33 26.48 11.50 2.50
CA GLU A 33 26.50 12.90 2.97
C GLU A 33 26.11 13.95 1.92
N GLU A 34 25.95 13.62 0.63
CA GLU A 34 25.68 14.62 -0.42
C GLU A 34 24.41 14.40 -1.26
N ILE A 35 23.68 13.28 -1.10
CA ILE A 35 22.37 13.11 -1.76
C ILE A 35 21.27 13.79 -0.92
N ALA A 36 21.46 15.08 -0.66
CA ALA A 36 20.36 15.97 -0.36
C ALA A 36 19.49 16.12 -1.62
N ASN A 37 18.63 15.13 -1.86
CA ASN A 37 17.22 15.31 -2.16
C ASN A 37 16.81 16.40 -3.18
N ILE A 38 17.62 16.66 -4.20
CA ILE A 38 17.16 17.36 -5.40
C ILE A 38 16.89 16.25 -6.40
N ARG A 39 15.62 15.88 -6.55
CA ARG A 39 15.19 15.14 -7.76
C ARG A 39 15.78 15.89 -8.95
N GLY A 40 16.71 15.28 -9.68
CA GLY A 40 17.39 15.90 -10.83
C GLY A 40 16.47 16.16 -12.02
N PHE A 41 15.16 16.01 -11.82
CA PHE A 41 14.09 16.17 -12.79
C PHE A 41 12.88 16.80 -12.08
N SER A 42 12.07 17.55 -12.83
CA SER A 42 10.81 18.09 -12.34
C SER A 42 9.68 17.07 -12.52
N VAL A 43 9.02 16.69 -11.43
CA VAL A 43 7.83 15.83 -11.50
C VAL A 43 6.68 16.55 -12.20
N GLU A 44 6.51 17.85 -11.94
CA GLU A 44 5.46 18.67 -12.57
C GLU A 44 5.62 18.71 -14.09
N GLU A 45 6.86 18.87 -14.56
CA GLU A 45 7.17 18.79 -16.00
C GLU A 45 6.75 17.44 -16.58
N LYS A 46 6.97 16.33 -15.85
CA LYS A 46 6.60 14.99 -16.32
C LYS A 46 5.09 14.76 -16.32
N LEU A 47 4.37 15.34 -15.36
CA LEU A 47 2.91 15.23 -15.27
C LEU A 47 2.19 15.98 -16.40
N VAL A 48 2.72 17.13 -16.83
CA VAL A 48 2.12 17.97 -17.89
C VAL A 48 2.65 17.59 -19.29
N SER A 49 3.73 16.81 -19.37
CA SER A 49 4.35 16.47 -20.66
C SER A 49 3.52 15.48 -21.49
N ASP A 50 3.18 15.88 -22.72
CA ASP A 50 2.57 15.00 -23.74
C ASP A 50 3.54 13.97 -24.35
N SER A 51 4.78 13.89 -23.85
CA SER A 51 5.79 12.94 -24.36
C SER A 51 5.49 11.49 -24.01
N TYR A 52 4.68 11.24 -22.98
CA TYR A 52 4.29 9.91 -22.51
C TYR A 52 2.96 9.43 -23.15
N ASN A 53 2.89 9.46 -24.49
CA ASN A 53 1.68 9.18 -25.27
C ASN A 53 1.59 7.73 -25.81
N ALA A 54 2.41 6.82 -25.29
CA ALA A 54 2.41 5.44 -25.74
C ALA A 54 1.14 4.68 -25.31
N ASP A 55 0.56 3.93 -26.25
CA ASP A 55 -0.66 3.16 -26.02
C ASP A 55 -0.34 1.73 -25.58
N PHE A 56 -0.16 1.55 -24.26
CA PHE A 56 0.12 0.25 -23.65
C PHE A 56 -1.06 -0.34 -22.90
N VAL A 57 -2.19 0.36 -22.80
CA VAL A 57 -3.25 0.01 -21.85
C VAL A 57 -4.52 -0.35 -22.60
N HIS A 58 -5.06 -1.52 -22.32
CA HIS A 58 -6.32 -1.95 -22.91
C HIS A 58 -7.49 -1.58 -22.00
N THR A 59 -8.40 -0.73 -22.49
CA THR A 59 -9.67 -0.45 -21.78
C THR A 59 -10.69 -1.54 -22.11
N MET A 60 -11.34 -2.09 -21.09
CA MET A 60 -12.26 -3.21 -21.21
C MET A 60 -13.48 -3.05 -20.28
N ASP A 61 -14.63 -3.62 -20.66
CA ASP A 61 -15.81 -3.76 -19.79
C ASP A 61 -15.69 -4.99 -18.89
N GLY A 62 -16.21 -4.93 -17.66
CA GLY A 62 -16.07 -6.01 -16.69
C GLY A 62 -16.61 -7.37 -17.16
N LYS A 63 -17.71 -7.40 -17.94
CA LYS A 63 -18.28 -8.62 -18.54
C LYS A 63 -17.34 -9.36 -19.49
N ASP A 64 -16.42 -8.65 -20.13
CA ASP A 64 -15.50 -9.21 -21.13
C ASP A 64 -14.25 -9.81 -20.45
N PHE A 65 -14.02 -9.44 -19.18
CA PHE A 65 -12.94 -9.99 -18.35
C PHE A 65 -13.29 -11.39 -17.82
N THR A 66 -13.08 -12.39 -18.66
CA THR A 66 -13.44 -13.79 -18.41
C THR A 66 -12.22 -14.70 -18.31
N TYR A 67 -12.42 -15.92 -17.81
CA TYR A 67 -11.37 -16.95 -17.82
C TYR A 67 -10.86 -17.27 -19.23
N GLU A 68 -11.75 -17.27 -20.22
CA GLU A 68 -11.38 -17.47 -21.63
C GLU A 68 -10.43 -16.38 -22.11
N TYR A 69 -10.74 -15.11 -21.81
CA TYR A 69 -9.87 -13.98 -22.10
C TYR A 69 -8.49 -14.16 -21.47
N VAL A 70 -8.43 -14.51 -20.17
CA VAL A 70 -7.16 -14.71 -19.45
C VAL A 70 -6.33 -15.84 -20.08
N GLN A 71 -6.96 -16.96 -20.44
CA GLN A 71 -6.27 -18.08 -21.08
C GLN A 71 -5.70 -17.72 -22.46
N LYS A 72 -6.44 -16.92 -23.23
CA LYS A 72 -6.06 -16.51 -24.58
C LYS A 72 -4.98 -15.43 -24.58
N GLU A 73 -5.15 -14.39 -23.78
CA GLU A 73 -4.32 -13.18 -23.81
C GLU A 73 -3.19 -13.21 -22.74
N ALA A 74 -3.25 -14.16 -21.80
CA ALA A 74 -2.25 -14.37 -20.75
C ALA A 74 -1.92 -13.12 -19.91
N LEU A 75 -2.85 -12.16 -19.81
CA LEU A 75 -2.71 -10.90 -19.07
C LEU A 75 -1.41 -10.14 -19.37
N ARG A 76 -0.96 -10.16 -20.63
CA ARG A 76 0.32 -9.56 -21.04
C ARG A 76 0.29 -8.03 -21.10
N ILE A 77 -0.90 -7.44 -21.14
CA ILE A 77 -1.14 -6.02 -21.31
C ILE A 77 -1.91 -5.50 -20.09
N PRO A 78 -1.53 -4.36 -19.50
CA PRO A 78 -2.29 -3.71 -18.44
C PRO A 78 -3.74 -3.41 -18.87
N LEU A 79 -4.69 -3.66 -17.96
CA LEU A 79 -6.12 -3.46 -18.21
C LEU A 79 -6.64 -2.31 -17.36
N ILE A 80 -7.50 -1.48 -17.95
CA ILE A 80 -8.30 -0.48 -17.23
C ILE A 80 -9.78 -0.77 -17.41
N PHE A 81 -10.49 -0.78 -16.28
CA PHE A 81 -11.95 -0.86 -16.22
C PHE A 81 -12.46 0.48 -15.69
N LYS A 82 -13.19 1.22 -16.53
CA LYS A 82 -13.75 2.53 -16.13
C LYS A 82 -14.93 2.38 -15.17
N GLU A 83 -15.66 1.28 -15.31
CA GLU A 83 -16.79 0.94 -14.45
C GLU A 83 -16.49 -0.33 -13.66
N LYS A 84 -16.98 -0.37 -12.41
CA LYS A 84 -16.84 -1.53 -11.51
C LYS A 84 -17.81 -2.68 -11.84
N GLY A 85 -18.77 -2.45 -12.74
CA GLY A 85 -19.84 -3.39 -13.06
C GLY A 85 -19.27 -4.74 -13.52
N GLU A 86 -19.91 -5.83 -13.10
CA GLU A 86 -19.63 -7.20 -13.57
C GLU A 86 -18.25 -7.77 -13.22
N LEU A 87 -17.35 -7.00 -12.60
CA LEU A 87 -16.05 -7.47 -12.09
C LEU A 87 -16.16 -8.33 -10.82
N GLY A 88 -17.33 -8.37 -10.18
CA GLY A 88 -17.54 -9.09 -8.92
C GLY A 88 -16.83 -8.48 -7.70
N ILE A 89 -16.20 -7.31 -7.84
CA ILE A 89 -15.53 -6.62 -6.73
C ILE A 89 -16.56 -6.01 -5.78
N ARG A 90 -16.20 -6.00 -4.49
CA ARG A 90 -16.93 -5.29 -3.44
C ARG A 90 -15.96 -4.33 -2.78
N MET A 91 -16.32 -3.05 -2.79
CA MET A 91 -15.57 -2.00 -2.12
C MET A 91 -16.43 -1.44 -0.98
N PRO A 92 -15.81 -0.86 0.06
CA PRO A 92 -16.51 -0.05 1.04
C PRO A 92 -17.29 1.09 0.39
N ASP A 93 -18.07 1.76 1.23
CA ASP A 93 -18.79 2.97 0.85
C ASP A 93 -17.81 4.05 0.29
N PRO A 94 -18.18 4.83 -0.74
CA PRO A 94 -17.31 5.88 -1.27
C PRO A 94 -16.87 6.93 -0.24
N GLU A 95 -17.63 7.12 0.84
CA GLU A 95 -17.30 8.02 1.94
C GLU A 95 -16.37 7.38 3.00
N PHE A 96 -15.93 6.13 2.78
CA PHE A 96 -15.07 5.39 3.70
C PHE A 96 -13.70 6.07 3.92
N THR A 97 -13.33 6.24 5.18
CA THR A 97 -12.18 7.08 5.59
C THR A 97 -11.00 6.28 6.15
N VAL A 98 -9.80 6.90 6.16
CA VAL A 98 -8.61 6.33 6.84
C VAL A 98 -8.84 6.18 8.35
N GLY A 99 -9.68 7.05 8.94
CA GLY A 99 -10.11 6.93 10.33
C GLY A 99 -10.88 5.63 10.61
N GLU A 100 -11.75 5.21 9.69
CA GLU A 100 -12.45 3.92 9.77
C GLU A 100 -11.52 2.74 9.54
N ILE A 101 -10.54 2.85 8.61
CA ILE A 101 -9.48 1.84 8.45
C ILE A 101 -8.81 1.56 9.79
N LYS A 102 -8.40 2.61 10.53
CA LYS A 102 -7.81 2.46 11.88
C LYS A 102 -8.72 1.71 12.85
N GLY A 103 -10.04 1.94 12.79
CA GLY A 103 -11.02 1.21 13.61
C GLY A 103 -11.07 -0.28 13.28
N LEU A 104 -10.97 -0.64 12.00
CA LEU A 104 -11.03 -2.02 11.53
C LEU A 104 -9.72 -2.79 11.74
N VAL A 105 -8.57 -2.17 11.42
CA VAL A 105 -7.26 -2.84 11.50
C VAL A 105 -6.60 -2.71 12.88
N GLY A 106 -7.08 -1.79 13.72
CA GLY A 106 -6.62 -1.53 15.07
C GLY A 106 -5.60 -0.39 15.18
N SER A 107 -5.84 0.52 16.11
CA SER A 107 -5.04 1.75 16.33
C SER A 107 -3.54 1.52 16.58
N ARG A 108 -3.18 0.43 17.26
CA ARG A 108 -1.78 0.10 17.62
C ARG A 108 -1.05 -0.73 16.56
N ARG A 109 -1.71 -1.08 15.45
CA ARG A 109 -1.09 -1.85 14.39
C ARG A 109 0.07 -1.08 13.78
N SER A 110 1.26 -1.69 13.72
CA SER A 110 2.43 -1.09 13.05
C SER A 110 2.26 -1.15 11.53
N VAL A 111 2.53 -0.04 10.86
CA VAL A 111 2.51 0.09 9.41
C VAL A 111 3.83 0.63 8.88
N ASP A 112 4.22 0.11 7.73
CA ASP A 112 5.40 0.59 7.03
C ASP A 112 5.03 1.85 6.27
N VAL A 113 5.79 2.91 6.53
CA VAL A 113 5.60 4.23 5.96
C VAL A 113 6.86 4.66 5.24
N MET A 114 6.70 5.13 4.02
CA MET A 114 7.80 5.63 3.20
C MET A 114 7.83 7.15 3.21
N ASP A 115 8.98 7.74 3.50
CA ASP A 115 9.25 9.16 3.24
C ASP A 115 9.51 9.32 1.74
N VAL A 116 8.55 9.93 1.03
CA VAL A 116 8.54 10.02 -0.45
C VAL A 116 9.71 10.82 -0.99
N SER A 117 10.25 11.75 -0.20
CA SER A 117 11.38 12.56 -0.63
C SER A 117 12.66 11.73 -0.58
N THR A 118 12.92 11.05 0.53
CA THR A 118 14.15 10.27 0.71
C THR A 118 14.09 8.83 0.19
N GLN A 119 12.89 8.34 -0.14
CA GLN A 119 12.59 6.94 -0.45
C GLN A 119 12.94 5.95 0.69
N LYS A 120 13.20 6.47 1.91
CA LYS A 120 13.51 5.64 3.08
C LYS A 120 12.24 5.16 3.77
N GLY A 121 12.26 3.91 4.21
CA GLY A 121 11.20 3.29 4.99
C GLY A 121 11.33 3.57 6.49
N SER A 122 10.19 3.69 7.16
CA SER A 122 10.07 3.81 8.61
C SER A 122 8.80 3.10 9.08
N GLU A 123 8.61 2.95 10.39
CA GLU A 123 7.38 2.40 10.95
C GLU A 123 6.65 3.42 11.82
N MET A 124 5.32 3.37 11.81
CA MET A 124 4.49 4.05 12.81
C MET A 124 3.20 3.25 13.05
N SER A 125 2.48 3.57 14.12
CA SER A 125 1.15 2.99 14.36
C SER A 125 0.10 3.56 13.39
N MET A 126 -0.96 2.80 13.12
CA MET A 126 -2.12 3.29 12.36
C MET A 126 -2.74 4.56 12.95
N ALA A 127 -2.74 4.71 14.28
CA ALA A 127 -3.20 5.94 14.91
C ALA A 127 -2.31 7.14 14.57
N GLN A 128 -0.99 6.96 14.54
CA GLN A 128 -0.05 8.01 14.12
C GLN A 128 -0.22 8.35 12.64
N PHE A 129 -0.37 7.34 11.78
CA PHE A 129 -0.57 7.57 10.35
C PHE A 129 -1.89 8.29 10.06
N VAL A 130 -3.00 7.93 10.72
CA VAL A 130 -4.27 8.66 10.59
C VAL A 130 -4.11 10.12 11.03
N ARG A 131 -3.46 10.37 12.16
CA ARG A 131 -3.21 11.75 12.62
C ARG A 131 -2.41 12.55 11.58
N TYR A 132 -1.38 11.94 10.99
CA TYR A 132 -0.63 12.54 9.89
C TYR A 132 -1.53 12.80 8.66
N TYR A 133 -2.34 11.83 8.25
CA TYR A 133 -3.21 11.93 7.08
C TYR A 133 -4.29 13.02 7.23
N GLU A 134 -4.80 13.22 8.45
CA GLU A 134 -5.81 14.24 8.78
C GLU A 134 -5.19 15.62 9.04
N THR A 135 -3.87 15.73 9.16
CA THR A 135 -3.18 17.03 9.31
C THR A 135 -3.33 17.83 8.00
N PRO A 136 -3.64 19.14 8.04
CA PRO A 136 -3.69 19.99 6.85
C PRO A 136 -2.41 19.92 6.04
N GLU A 137 -2.48 20.01 4.70
CA GLU A 137 -1.32 19.84 3.82
C GLU A 137 -0.18 20.83 4.16
N GLU A 138 -0.53 22.10 4.42
CA GLU A 138 0.43 23.15 4.81
C GLU A 138 1.17 22.90 6.14
N GLU A 139 0.61 22.05 7.01
CA GLU A 139 1.18 21.70 8.32
C GLU A 139 1.97 20.38 8.29
N ARG A 140 2.02 19.68 7.14
CA ARG A 140 2.76 18.41 7.02
C ARG A 140 4.24 18.67 6.76
N ASP A 141 5.07 18.38 7.75
CA ASP A 141 6.54 18.50 7.64
C ASP A 141 7.18 17.53 6.64
N LYS A 142 6.52 16.40 6.36
CA LYS A 142 7.03 15.31 5.51
C LYS A 142 5.94 14.76 4.62
N LEU A 143 6.34 14.25 3.46
CA LEU A 143 5.45 13.54 2.54
C LEU A 143 5.59 12.04 2.78
N PHE A 144 4.68 11.49 3.58
CA PHE A 144 4.60 10.05 3.85
C PHE A 144 3.58 9.32 2.98
N ASN A 145 3.89 8.07 2.64
CA ASN A 145 3.02 7.17 1.90
C ASN A 145 2.95 5.78 2.55
N VAL A 146 1.79 5.11 2.45
CA VAL A 146 1.57 3.73 2.90
C VAL A 146 1.02 2.93 1.72
N ILE A 147 1.76 1.91 1.29
CA ILE A 147 1.39 1.05 0.15
C ILE A 147 1.48 -0.45 0.45
N SER A 148 1.94 -0.84 1.64
CA SER A 148 2.15 -2.23 2.05
C SER A 148 1.18 -2.70 3.16
N LEU A 149 0.04 -2.01 3.32
CA LEU A 149 -0.99 -2.39 4.29
C LEU A 149 -1.80 -3.60 3.81
N GLU A 150 -1.36 -4.80 4.19
CA GLU A 150 -2.14 -6.04 4.03
C GLU A 150 -3.20 -6.14 5.14
N PHE A 151 -4.43 -6.64 4.90
CA PHE A 151 -5.53 -6.61 5.89
C PHE A 151 -6.43 -7.86 5.94
N SER A 152 -6.05 -9.00 5.36
CA SER A 152 -6.87 -10.21 5.23
C SER A 152 -6.83 -11.16 6.45
N HIS A 153 -6.71 -10.64 7.68
CA HIS A 153 -6.38 -11.43 8.87
C HIS A 153 -7.46 -12.45 9.27
#